data_AF-Q13ZG6-F1
#
_entry.id   AF-Q13ZG6-F1
#
_cell.length_a   1.000
_cell.length_b   1.000
_cell.length_c   1.000
_cell.angle_alpha   90.00
_cell.angle_beta   90.00
_cell.angle_gamma   90.00
#
_symmetry.space_group_name_H-M   'P 1'
#
loop_
_entity.id
_entity.type
_entity.pdbx_description
1 polymer ?
#
loop_
_entity_poly.entity_id
_entity_poly.type
_entity_poly.pdbx_seq_one_letter_code
_entity_poly.pdbx_strand_id
1 'polypeptide(L)'
;MTRMFHSQELSDLPPGKRLFVLSRAYIGGSEQLCRALLGEDCVPEFASSRVVLHLCCHGVELFLKGAIHCASSRTPSRTHELHKLAEEYTRLFPGPGFQFAMPFGFETLDSMELFEELNSQFHKTLDQRYRYPVDKQFAPFDGPEGFQPEAFLSQIEALRVELIKLEIRILSSLNLGYSGDPLDDAAR
;
A
#
# COMPACT_ATOMS: atom_id res chain seq x y z
N MET A 1 -30.65 -12.82 2.74
CA MET A 1 -29.96 -13.47 1.59
C MET A 1 -28.47 -13.37 1.84
N THR A 2 -27.75 -14.48 1.83
CA THR A 2 -26.27 -14.48 1.95
C THR A 2 -25.68 -14.10 0.59
N ARG A 3 -24.95 -12.99 0.53
CA ARG A 3 -24.21 -12.60 -0.67
C ARG A 3 -22.93 -13.44 -0.76
N MET A 4 -22.70 -14.10 -1.89
CA MET A 4 -21.47 -14.83 -2.19
C MET A 4 -20.64 -14.02 -3.18
N PHE A 5 -19.32 -13.99 -3.01
CA PHE A 5 -18.37 -13.33 -3.90
C PHE A 5 -17.55 -14.38 -4.64
N HIS A 6 -17.28 -14.16 -5.92
CA HIS A 6 -16.57 -15.13 -6.77
C HIS A 6 -15.26 -14.56 -7.30
N SER A 7 -14.23 -15.40 -7.42
CA SER A 7 -12.93 -15.00 -8.02
C SER A 7 -13.07 -14.53 -9.47
N GLN A 8 -14.16 -14.90 -10.14
CA GLN A 8 -14.49 -14.46 -11.49
C GLN A 8 -14.57 -12.93 -11.61
N GLU A 9 -15.05 -12.26 -10.55
CA GLU A 9 -15.16 -10.79 -10.48
C GLU A 9 -13.80 -10.10 -10.70
N LEU A 10 -12.71 -10.73 -10.24
CA LEU A 10 -11.35 -10.24 -10.49
C LEU A 10 -10.82 -10.71 -11.85
N SER A 11 -11.08 -11.94 -12.27
CA SER A 11 -10.54 -12.45 -13.53
C SER A 11 -11.11 -11.77 -14.77
N ASP A 12 -12.31 -11.20 -14.69
CA ASP A 12 -12.93 -10.48 -15.81
C ASP A 12 -12.28 -9.12 -16.08
N LEU A 13 -11.49 -8.60 -15.13
CA LEU A 13 -10.80 -7.32 -15.27
C LEU A 13 -9.45 -7.48 -16.02
N PRO A 14 -8.99 -6.45 -16.74
CA PRO A 14 -7.60 -6.37 -17.21
C PRO A 14 -6.59 -6.50 -16.05
N PRO A 15 -5.42 -7.15 -16.23
CA PRO A 15 -4.52 -7.47 -15.12
C PRO A 15 -4.10 -6.28 -14.25
N GLY A 16 -3.83 -5.11 -14.85
CA GLY A 16 -3.51 -3.89 -14.09
C GLY A 16 -4.66 -3.39 -13.22
N LYS A 17 -5.91 -3.52 -13.70
CA LYS A 17 -7.10 -3.15 -12.93
C LYS A 17 -7.36 -4.10 -11.77
N ARG A 18 -7.02 -5.39 -11.90
CA ARG A 18 -7.09 -6.35 -10.79
C ARG A 18 -6.24 -5.89 -9.60
N LEU A 19 -5.05 -5.37 -9.89
CA LEU A 19 -4.12 -4.86 -8.89
C LEU A 19 -4.67 -3.62 -8.18
N PHE A 20 -5.34 -2.71 -8.89
CA PHE A 20 -6.02 -1.58 -8.26
C PHE A 20 -7.19 -2.01 -7.37
N VAL A 21 -8.01 -2.97 -7.80
CA VAL A 21 -9.10 -3.50 -6.96
C VAL A 21 -8.55 -4.11 -5.68
N LEU A 22 -7.51 -4.95 -5.78
CA LEU A 22 -6.87 -5.54 -4.60
C LEU A 22 -6.22 -4.47 -3.72
N SER A 23 -5.54 -3.49 -4.31
CA SER A 23 -4.97 -2.34 -3.59
C SER A 23 -6.02 -1.67 -2.70
N ARG A 24 -7.18 -1.30 -3.26
CA ARG A 24 -8.28 -0.70 -2.48
C ARG A 24 -8.76 -1.60 -1.36
N ALA A 25 -8.91 -2.91 -1.61
CA ALA A 25 -9.32 -3.86 -0.58
C ALA A 25 -8.30 -3.96 0.57
N TYR A 26 -7.00 -3.98 0.27
CA TYR A 26 -5.94 -4.02 1.28
C TYR A 26 -5.85 -2.71 2.10
N ILE A 27 -5.95 -1.55 1.44
CA ILE A 27 -5.99 -0.25 2.13
C ILE A 27 -7.25 -0.14 3.01
N GLY A 28 -8.42 -0.51 2.49
CA GLY A 28 -9.65 -0.52 3.27
C GLY A 28 -9.62 -1.49 4.46
N GLY A 29 -9.00 -2.66 4.30
CA GLY A 29 -8.77 -3.59 5.40
C GLY A 29 -7.82 -3.03 6.46
N SER A 30 -6.77 -2.32 6.04
CA SER A 30 -5.86 -1.61 6.96
C SER A 30 -6.60 -0.53 7.76
N GLU A 31 -7.42 0.29 7.09
CA GLU A 31 -8.25 1.33 7.71
C GLU A 31 -9.21 0.74 8.76
N GLN A 32 -9.97 -0.28 8.38
CA GLN A 32 -10.93 -0.94 9.29
C GLN A 32 -10.25 -1.54 10.52
N LEU A 33 -9.13 -2.23 10.33
CA LEU A 33 -8.38 -2.80 11.45
C LEU A 33 -7.80 -1.69 12.34
N CYS A 34 -7.30 -0.59 11.75
CA CYS A 34 -6.80 0.55 12.50
C CYS A 34 -7.91 1.22 13.35
N ARG A 35 -9.13 1.35 12.81
CA ARG A 35 -10.31 1.78 13.58
C ARG A 35 -10.64 0.82 14.72
N ALA A 36 -10.57 -0.48 14.47
CA ALA A 36 -10.84 -1.49 15.50
C ALA A 36 -9.82 -1.43 16.66
N LEU A 37 -8.57 -1.02 16.41
CA LEU A 37 -7.57 -0.78 17.47
C LEU A 37 -7.84 0.45 18.34
N LEU A 38 -8.61 1.42 17.82
CA LEU A 38 -9.06 2.58 18.58
C LEU A 38 -10.34 2.29 19.39
N GLY A 39 -11.09 1.27 18.97
CA GLY A 39 -12.27 0.79 19.67
C GLY A 39 -11.96 -0.32 20.68
N GLU A 40 -13.01 -0.98 21.15
CA GLU A 40 -12.91 -2.15 22.03
C GLU A 40 -12.97 -3.48 21.26
N ASP A 41 -13.06 -3.42 19.93
CA ASP A 41 -13.25 -4.58 19.06
C ASP A 41 -11.96 -5.37 18.79
N CYS A 42 -10.80 -4.83 19.18
CA CYS A 42 -9.50 -5.47 19.01
C CYS A 42 -8.57 -5.20 20.19
N VAL A 43 -7.66 -6.13 20.47
CA VAL A 43 -6.63 -5.92 21.49
C VAL A 43 -5.52 -5.02 20.91
N PRO A 44 -5.25 -3.84 21.50
CA PRO A 44 -4.21 -2.94 21.02
C PRO A 44 -2.83 -3.45 21.43
N GLU A 45 -2.30 -4.39 20.64
CA GLU A 45 -0.96 -4.94 20.79
C GLU A 45 -0.09 -4.57 19.60
N PHE A 46 1.23 -4.62 19.83
CA PHE A 46 2.21 -4.40 18.76
C PHE A 46 2.09 -5.42 17.62
N ALA A 47 1.63 -6.64 17.88
CA ALA A 47 1.35 -7.61 16.82
C ALA A 47 0.22 -7.11 15.89
N SER A 48 -0.82 -6.50 16.45
CA SER A 48 -1.95 -5.96 15.69
C SER A 48 -1.54 -4.77 14.82
N SER A 49 -0.68 -3.88 15.32
CA SER A 49 -0.17 -2.75 14.52
C SER A 49 0.65 -3.22 13.31
N ARG A 50 1.42 -4.31 13.45
CA ARG A 50 2.17 -4.90 12.33
C ARG A 50 1.25 -5.42 11.23
N VAL A 51 0.08 -5.97 11.58
CA VAL A 51 -0.92 -6.37 10.59
C VAL A 51 -1.48 -5.15 9.86
N VAL A 52 -1.81 -4.07 10.58
CA VAL A 52 -2.27 -2.80 9.97
C VAL A 52 -1.24 -2.27 8.97
N LEU A 53 0.02 -2.20 9.38
CA LEU A 53 1.14 -1.75 8.55
C LEU A 53 1.37 -2.65 7.34
N HIS A 54 1.31 -3.97 7.52
CA HIS A 54 1.42 -4.95 6.43
C HIS A 54 0.34 -4.72 5.36
N LEU A 55 -0.92 -4.62 5.77
CA LEU A 55 -2.04 -4.41 4.85
C LEU A 55 -1.89 -3.09 4.08
N CYS A 56 -1.49 -2.02 4.78
CA CYS A 56 -1.28 -0.70 4.15
C CYS A 56 -0.13 -0.76 3.12
N CYS A 57 1.01 -1.31 3.53
CA CYS A 57 2.19 -1.50 2.70
C CYS A 57 1.87 -2.30 1.44
N HIS A 58 1.19 -3.43 1.60
CA HIS A 58 0.84 -4.29 0.46
C HIS A 58 -0.20 -3.64 -0.45
N GLY A 59 -1.14 -2.86 0.11
CA GLY A 59 -2.07 -2.05 -0.68
C GLY A 59 -1.36 -1.05 -1.59
N VAL A 60 -0.35 -0.34 -1.09
CA VAL A 60 0.47 0.57 -1.92
C VAL A 60 1.34 -0.19 -2.92
N GLU A 61 1.92 -1.32 -2.55
CA GLU A 61 2.69 -2.17 -3.47
C GLU A 61 1.84 -2.57 -4.68
N LEU A 62 0.61 -3.02 -4.45
CA LEU A 62 -0.33 -3.40 -5.51
C LEU A 62 -0.75 -2.20 -6.36
N PHE A 63 -0.95 -1.03 -5.75
CA PHE A 63 -1.24 0.20 -6.49
C PHE A 63 -0.12 0.52 -7.49
N LEU A 64 1.13 0.57 -7.01
CA LEU A 64 2.30 0.87 -7.84
C LEU A 64 2.45 -0.16 -8.96
N LYS A 65 2.33 -1.45 -8.65
CA LYS A 65 2.36 -2.52 -9.65
C LYS A 65 1.25 -2.39 -10.68
N GLY A 66 0.04 -2.03 -10.26
CA GLY A 66 -1.10 -1.77 -11.15
C GLY A 66 -0.82 -0.63 -12.12
N ALA A 67 -0.34 0.49 -11.60
CA ALA A 67 0.01 1.66 -12.40
C ALA A 67 1.13 1.38 -13.42
N ILE A 68 2.22 0.75 -12.97
CA ILE A 68 3.37 0.38 -13.82
C ILE A 68 2.93 -0.60 -14.91
N HIS A 69 2.09 -1.58 -14.56
CA HIS A 69 1.56 -2.54 -15.51
C HIS A 69 0.69 -1.86 -16.58
N CYS A 70 -0.24 -1.00 -16.17
CA CYS A 70 -1.09 -0.25 -17.10
C CYS A 70 -0.28 0.64 -18.06
N ALA A 71 0.77 1.32 -17.57
CA ALA A 71 1.58 2.22 -18.39
C ALA A 71 2.55 1.51 -19.34
N SER A 72 3.10 0.37 -18.93
CA SER A 72 4.19 -0.28 -19.67
C SER A 72 3.83 -1.62 -20.31
N SER A 73 2.64 -2.17 -20.03
CA SER A 73 2.21 -3.52 -20.42
C SER A 73 3.16 -4.65 -20.01
N ARG A 74 4.15 -4.36 -19.14
CA ARG A 74 5.09 -5.35 -18.62
C ARG A 74 4.45 -6.14 -17.50
N THR A 75 4.81 -7.41 -17.39
CA THR A 75 4.46 -8.24 -16.24
C THR A 75 4.84 -7.50 -14.94
N PRO A 76 3.94 -7.43 -13.94
CA PRO A 76 4.24 -6.79 -12.66
C PRO A 76 5.53 -7.37 -12.06
N SER A 77 6.39 -6.49 -11.56
CA SER A 77 7.63 -6.93 -10.91
C SER A 77 7.33 -7.90 -9.76
N ARG A 78 8.17 -8.92 -9.62
CA ARG A 78 8.12 -9.84 -8.48
C ARG A 78 8.78 -9.27 -7.23
N THR A 79 9.37 -8.08 -7.31
CA THR A 79 9.90 -7.41 -6.12
C THR A 79 8.76 -6.90 -5.22
N HIS A 80 9.03 -6.89 -3.91
CA HIS A 80 8.20 -6.26 -2.89
C HIS A 80 8.85 -4.97 -2.37
N GLU A 81 9.99 -4.57 -2.96
CA GLU A 81 10.73 -3.38 -2.55
C GLU A 81 10.01 -2.12 -3.04
N LEU A 82 9.27 -1.48 -2.13
CA LEU A 82 8.46 -0.29 -2.44
C LEU A 82 9.27 0.86 -3.04
N HIS A 83 10.50 1.11 -2.59
CA HIS A 83 11.34 2.19 -3.14
C HIS A 83 11.57 2.01 -4.65
N LYS A 84 11.89 0.78 -5.10
CA LYS A 84 12.09 0.48 -6.53
C LYS A 84 10.80 0.66 -7.33
N LEU A 85 9.68 0.24 -6.76
CA LEU A 85 8.36 0.44 -7.38
C LEU A 85 8.00 1.94 -7.46
N ALA A 86 8.33 2.72 -6.43
CA ALA A 86 8.08 4.16 -6.37
C ALA A 86 8.96 4.94 -7.38
N GLU A 87 10.24 4.58 -7.50
CA GLU A 87 11.15 5.13 -8.52
C GLU A 87 10.64 4.83 -9.93
N GLU A 88 10.24 3.59 -10.19
CA GLU A 88 9.71 3.20 -11.49
C GLU A 88 8.37 3.89 -11.81
N TYR A 89 7.48 4.00 -10.82
CA TYR A 89 6.24 4.76 -10.93
C TYR A 89 6.51 6.22 -11.26
N THR A 90 7.42 6.87 -10.54
CA THR A 90 7.79 8.29 -10.74
C THR A 90 8.37 8.52 -12.13
N ARG A 91 9.17 7.56 -12.64
CA ARG A 91 9.70 7.62 -14.01
C ARG A 91 8.60 7.54 -15.07
N LEU A 92 7.55 6.76 -14.84
CA LEU A 92 6.42 6.60 -15.77
C LEU A 92 5.40 7.74 -15.64
N PHE A 93 5.29 8.34 -14.46
CA PHE A 93 4.32 9.39 -14.14
C PHE A 93 5.00 10.58 -13.44
N PRO A 94 5.85 11.35 -14.15
CA PRO A 94 6.67 12.41 -13.53
C PRO A 94 5.88 13.69 -13.20
N GLY A 95 4.63 13.81 -13.68
CA GLY A 95 3.83 15.01 -13.48
C GLY A 95 3.44 15.22 -12.01
N PRO A 96 3.33 16.48 -11.53
CA PRO A 96 2.97 16.77 -10.14
C PRO A 96 1.58 16.23 -9.76
N GLY A 97 0.70 16.04 -10.74
CA GLY A 97 -0.60 15.40 -10.55
C GLY A 97 -0.54 13.89 -10.29
N PHE A 98 0.63 13.25 -10.31
CA PHE A 98 0.77 11.83 -10.03
C PHE A 98 1.50 11.55 -8.71
N GLN A 99 1.86 12.59 -7.96
CA GLN A 99 2.57 12.44 -6.69
C GLN A 99 1.58 12.15 -5.55
N PHE A 100 2.02 11.34 -4.59
CA PHE A 100 1.32 11.12 -3.32
C PHE A 100 2.33 10.81 -2.21
N ALA A 101 1.93 11.04 -0.97
CA ALA A 101 2.72 10.69 0.21
C ALA A 101 2.42 9.24 0.64
N MET A 102 3.46 8.46 0.90
CA MET A 102 3.31 7.13 1.50
C MET A 102 3.31 7.26 3.03
N PRO A 103 2.34 6.63 3.74
CA PRO A 103 2.18 6.83 5.18
C PRO A 103 3.15 5.99 6.04
N PHE A 104 4.12 5.30 5.42
CA PHE A 104 5.10 4.48 6.11
C PHE A 104 6.49 4.63 5.50
N GLY A 105 7.51 4.60 6.36
CA GLY A 105 8.83 4.09 6.03
C GLY A 105 9.69 4.87 5.04
N PHE A 106 9.38 6.14 4.74
CA PHE A 106 10.36 7.05 4.11
C PHE A 106 10.83 8.16 5.07
N GLU A 107 10.21 8.27 6.24
CA GLU A 107 10.64 9.20 7.30
C GLU A 107 11.84 8.69 8.11
N THR A 108 12.42 7.54 7.73
CA THR A 108 13.79 7.21 8.13
C THR A 108 14.78 8.11 7.38
N LEU A 109 14.92 9.29 7.98
CA LEU A 109 16.12 10.10 8.09
C LEU A 109 16.37 11.08 6.94
N ASP A 110 15.99 12.34 7.20
CA ASP A 110 16.56 13.58 6.61
C ASP A 110 18.11 13.68 6.75
N SER A 111 18.81 12.60 7.13
CA SER A 111 20.27 12.45 7.11
C SER A 111 20.69 11.34 6.13
N MET A 112 20.25 11.47 4.87
CA MET A 112 20.45 10.49 3.79
C MET A 112 21.92 10.06 3.54
N GLU A 113 22.93 10.79 4.03
CA GLU A 113 24.34 10.44 3.82
C GLU A 113 24.96 9.58 4.93
N LEU A 114 24.38 9.50 6.14
CA LEU A 114 25.03 8.84 7.29
C LEU A 114 24.60 7.38 7.51
N PHE A 115 23.52 6.91 6.89
CA PHE A 115 22.91 5.61 7.18
C PHE A 115 22.37 4.85 5.94
N GLU A 116 22.96 5.07 4.76
CA GLU A 116 22.49 4.49 3.49
C GLU A 116 22.35 2.95 3.55
N GLU A 117 23.30 2.26 4.19
CA GLU A 117 23.28 0.80 4.33
C GLU A 117 22.12 0.33 5.22
N LEU A 118 21.85 1.03 6.32
CA LEU A 118 20.73 0.72 7.23
C LEU A 118 19.39 0.98 6.54
N ASN A 119 19.26 2.08 5.79
CA ASN A 119 18.08 2.39 5.00
C ASN A 119 17.83 1.33 3.91
N SER A 120 18.89 0.92 3.20
CA SER A 120 18.80 -0.15 2.20
C SER A 120 18.31 -1.47 2.82
N GLN A 121 18.83 -1.84 3.99
CA GLN A 121 18.40 -3.06 4.70
C GLN A 121 16.95 -2.96 5.20
N PHE A 122 16.56 -1.80 5.72
CA PHE A 122 15.19 -1.54 6.16
C PHE A 122 14.19 -1.74 5.00
N HIS A 123 14.44 -1.12 3.85
CA HIS A 123 13.55 -1.23 2.69
C HIS A 123 13.50 -2.63 2.08
N LYS A 124 14.61 -3.39 2.11
CA LYS A 124 14.65 -4.78 1.61
C LYS A 124 13.83 -5.73 2.47
N THR A 125 13.67 -5.41 3.74
CA THR A 125 13.02 -6.28 4.73
C THR A 125 11.62 -5.82 5.12
N LEU A 126 11.15 -4.67 4.63
CA LEU A 126 9.86 -4.06 5.02
C LEU A 126 8.67 -5.05 4.95
N ASP A 127 8.51 -5.81 3.86
CA ASP A 127 7.45 -6.84 3.75
C ASP A 127 7.59 -7.93 4.83
N GLN A 128 8.83 -8.36 5.12
CA GLN A 128 9.10 -9.42 6.09
C GLN A 128 8.93 -8.91 7.53
N ARG A 129 9.36 -7.68 7.80
CA ARG A 129 9.32 -7.01 9.10
C ARG A 129 7.91 -6.83 9.63
N TYR A 130 6.88 -6.76 8.79
CA TYR A 130 5.50 -6.73 9.27
C TYR A 130 4.85 -8.11 9.42
N ARG A 131 5.51 -9.17 8.94
CA ARG A 131 4.93 -10.53 8.89
C ARG A 131 5.58 -11.51 9.87
N TYR A 132 6.88 -11.38 10.11
CA TYR A 132 7.66 -12.34 10.90
C TYR A 132 8.31 -11.66 12.10
N PRO A 133 8.35 -12.28 13.29
CA PRO A 133 9.01 -11.68 14.46
C PRO A 133 10.53 -11.56 14.31
N VAL A 134 11.12 -12.32 13.37
CA VAL A 134 12.55 -12.41 13.10
C VAL A 134 12.81 -12.50 11.60
N ASP A 135 14.04 -12.19 11.19
CA ASP A 135 14.51 -12.34 9.82
C ASP A 135 14.77 -13.82 9.43
N LYS A 136 15.33 -14.04 8.24
CA LYS A 136 15.65 -15.39 7.74
C LYS A 136 16.78 -16.07 8.50
N GLN A 137 17.55 -15.32 9.29
CA GLN A 137 18.63 -15.76 10.14
C GLN A 137 18.18 -15.93 11.60
N PHE A 138 16.88 -15.77 11.88
CA PHE A 138 16.29 -15.78 13.22
C PHE A 138 16.75 -14.64 14.13
N ALA A 139 17.30 -13.56 13.56
CA ALA A 139 17.62 -12.35 14.28
C ALA A 139 16.40 -11.42 14.36
N PRO A 140 16.21 -10.68 15.47
CA PRO A 140 15.22 -9.60 15.54
C PRO A 140 15.46 -8.56 14.44
N PHE A 141 14.39 -7.93 13.96
CA PHE A 141 14.54 -6.78 13.06
C PHE A 141 15.07 -5.57 13.83
N ASP A 142 16.12 -4.93 13.31
CA ASP A 142 16.74 -3.76 13.94
C ASP A 142 15.87 -2.49 13.84
N GLY A 143 15.88 -1.66 14.89
CA GLY A 143 15.30 -0.31 14.89
C GLY A 143 14.10 -0.14 15.83
N PRO A 144 13.90 1.06 16.42
CA PRO A 144 12.73 1.35 17.24
C PRO A 144 11.47 1.38 16.36
N GLU A 145 10.54 0.46 16.61
CA GLU A 145 9.24 0.44 15.95
C GLU A 145 8.17 1.02 16.88
N GLY A 146 7.56 2.12 16.45
CA GLY A 146 6.43 2.74 17.13
C GLY A 146 5.20 2.74 16.22
N PHE A 147 4.02 2.70 16.83
CA PHE A 147 2.76 2.83 16.12
C PHE A 147 1.79 3.67 16.96
N GLN A 148 1.14 4.64 16.32
CA GLN A 148 0.13 5.50 16.94
C GLN A 148 -1.15 5.37 16.10
N PRO A 149 -2.13 4.56 16.54
CA PRO A 149 -3.29 4.23 15.72
C PRO A 149 -4.08 5.46 15.24
N GLU A 150 -4.23 6.50 16.06
CA GLU A 150 -4.95 7.74 15.72
C GLU A 150 -4.26 8.49 14.58
N ALA A 151 -2.94 8.64 14.67
CA ALA A 151 -2.15 9.32 13.66
C ALA A 151 -2.14 8.51 12.35
N PHE A 152 -1.95 7.19 12.45
CA PHE A 152 -1.88 6.32 11.28
C PHE A 152 -3.24 6.20 10.59
N LEU A 153 -4.36 6.18 11.32
CA LEU A 153 -5.70 6.16 10.73
C LEU A 153 -5.91 7.37 9.82
N SER A 154 -5.58 8.57 10.30
CA SER A 154 -5.68 9.81 9.52
C SER A 154 -4.86 9.74 8.23
N GLN A 155 -3.68 9.12 8.31
CA GLN A 155 -2.79 8.92 7.16
C GLN A 155 -3.34 7.90 6.16
N ILE A 156 -3.90 6.77 6.62
CA ILE A 156 -4.53 5.76 5.74
C ILE A 156 -5.74 6.35 5.03
N GLU A 157 -6.60 7.10 5.73
CA GLU A 157 -7.79 7.71 5.15
C GLU A 157 -7.43 8.70 4.04
N ALA A 158 -6.42 9.54 4.28
CA ALA A 158 -5.89 10.45 3.27
C ALA A 158 -5.28 9.69 2.07
N LEU A 159 -4.48 8.65 2.33
CA LEU A 159 -3.89 7.80 1.29
C LEU A 159 -4.99 7.16 0.43
N ARG A 160 -6.03 6.56 1.04
CA ARG A 160 -7.11 5.88 0.32
C ARG A 160 -7.78 6.81 -0.69
N VAL A 161 -8.14 8.01 -0.25
CA VAL A 161 -8.75 9.03 -1.12
C VAL A 161 -7.80 9.42 -2.25
N GLU A 162 -6.52 9.59 -1.95
CA GLU A 162 -5.54 10.01 -2.95
C GLU A 162 -5.27 8.92 -3.99
N LEU A 163 -5.14 7.65 -3.58
CA LEU A 163 -4.94 6.54 -4.51
C LEU A 163 -6.12 6.36 -5.47
N ILE A 164 -7.37 6.59 -5.02
CA ILE A 164 -8.55 6.55 -5.90
C ILE A 164 -8.46 7.66 -6.96
N LYS A 165 -8.15 8.90 -6.55
CA LYS A 165 -7.97 10.02 -7.50
C LYS A 165 -6.86 9.73 -8.50
N LEU A 166 -5.74 9.18 -8.03
CA LEU A 166 -4.62 8.83 -8.88
C LEU A 166 -4.95 7.70 -9.84
N GLU A 167 -5.66 6.65 -9.41
CA GLU A 167 -6.13 5.58 -10.28
C GLU A 167 -6.97 6.14 -11.43
N ILE A 168 -7.96 6.98 -11.12
CA ILE A 168 -8.82 7.64 -12.12
C ILE A 168 -7.96 8.43 -13.11
N ARG A 169 -6.99 9.20 -12.61
CA ARG A 169 -6.11 10.03 -13.42
C ARG A 169 -5.19 9.21 -14.31
N ILE A 170 -4.58 8.15 -13.78
CA ILE A 170 -3.72 7.20 -14.51
C ILE A 170 -4.51 6.57 -15.63
N LEU A 171 -5.66 5.99 -15.31
CA LEU A 171 -6.52 5.30 -16.26
C LEU A 171 -7.00 6.26 -17.37
N SER A 172 -7.43 7.47 -17.00
CA SER A 172 -7.78 8.53 -17.96
C SER A 172 -6.61 8.92 -18.87
N SER A 173 -5.41 9.11 -18.32
CA SER A 173 -4.22 9.50 -19.09
C SER A 173 -3.77 8.44 -20.09
N LEU A 174 -4.13 7.18 -19.84
CA LEU A 174 -3.82 6.02 -20.68
C LEU A 174 -4.98 5.62 -21.60
N ASN A 175 -6.10 6.37 -21.60
CA ASN A 175 -7.35 6.01 -22.30
C ASN A 175 -7.91 4.64 -21.88
N LEU A 176 -7.64 4.22 -20.65
CA LEU A 176 -8.21 3.01 -20.05
C LEU A 176 -9.38 3.48 -19.19
N GLY A 177 -10.64 3.15 -19.52
CA GLY A 177 -11.78 3.62 -18.72
C GLY A 177 -11.69 3.22 -17.24
N TYR A 178 -12.21 4.03 -16.31
CA TYR A 178 -12.33 3.66 -14.88
C TYR A 178 -13.48 2.67 -14.69
N SER A 179 -13.32 1.67 -13.81
CA SER A 179 -14.35 0.63 -13.57
C SER A 179 -14.82 0.53 -12.11
N GLY A 180 -14.48 1.50 -11.26
CA GLY A 180 -15.04 1.62 -9.91
C GLY A 180 -16.21 2.60 -9.87
N ASP A 181 -17.07 2.50 -8.85
CA ASP A 181 -18.02 3.55 -8.51
C ASP A 181 -17.36 4.49 -7.48
N PRO A 182 -17.06 5.76 -7.83
CA PRO A 182 -16.39 6.67 -6.90
C PRO A 182 -17.21 6.99 -5.64
N LEU A 183 -18.52 6.74 -5.66
CA LEU A 183 -19.46 7.19 -4.62
C LEU A 183 -19.80 6.12 -3.57
N ASP A 184 -19.55 4.84 -3.83
CA ASP A 184 -19.86 3.76 -2.87
C ASP A 184 -18.71 3.54 -1.85
N ASP A 185 -17.48 4.00 -2.18
CA ASP A 185 -16.28 3.90 -1.32
C ASP A 185 -16.07 5.13 -0.41
N ALA A 186 -16.70 6.27 -0.68
CA ALA A 186 -16.62 7.48 0.17
C ALA A 186 -17.73 7.52 1.26
N ALA A 187 -18.70 6.61 1.19
CA ALA A 187 -19.91 6.60 2.01
C ALA A 187 -20.00 5.39 2.98
N ARG A 188 -18.92 4.60 3.12
CA ARG A 188 -18.76 3.51 4.10
C ARG A 188 -17.47 3.71 4.89
#